data_AF-A0A7C0ZIK7-F1
#
_entry.id   AF-A0A7C0ZIK7-F1
#
_cell.length_a   1.000
_cell.length_b   1.000
_cell.length_c   1.000
_cell.angle_alpha   90.00
_cell.angle_beta   90.00
_cell.angle_gamma   90.00
#
_symmetry.space_group_name_H-M   'P 1'
#
loop_
_entity.id
_entity.type
_entity.pdbx_description
1 polymer ?
#
loop_
_entity_poly.entity_id
_entity_poly.type
_entity_poly.pdbx_seq_one_letter_code
_entity_poly.pdbx_strand_id
1 'polypeptide(L)'
;MIRSSEMTFGGKNSFLAILFLLFIFNLRCISYAIEITPKKQLRYAVELMRQKEYELSASELLRFIYFFNDHPLVPKAYIFLAICYIESGRYQKAKDTLNTIKERYFDTSIYQDALFLEGICLFKEGNLRGADSLFKDLIDLSKRDDIRSSSLWMRAWIKAREAQWDKASNLFKEIKGNNLFISSSLLLSDKILEGKSLPKKDPKVSGLLALLIPGLGHLYCNRPKDALLSFTLNGAFIGATIEAFRDGNDFLGGIFSFLELGWYAGNIYSAVNCAHKYNRKIQEDFLGRFYMGDEPHVKDNKIMFLSIRWEF
;
A
#
# COMPACT_ATOMS: atom_id res chain seq x y z
N MET A 1 -27.05 29.83 96.07
CA MET A 1 -25.75 30.20 95.50
C MET A 1 -25.43 29.17 94.41
N ILE A 2 -25.19 29.66 93.18
CA ILE A 2 -24.64 28.99 91.98
C ILE A 2 -25.56 28.04 91.17
N ARG A 3 -25.73 28.42 89.90
CA ARG A 3 -26.56 27.89 88.81
C ARG A 3 -26.08 26.53 88.30
N SER A 4 -27.00 25.61 88.02
CA SER A 4 -26.82 24.55 87.01
C SER A 4 -27.56 24.96 85.74
N SER A 5 -26.82 25.41 84.73
CA SER A 5 -27.35 25.65 83.38
C SER A 5 -27.51 24.31 82.66
N GLU A 6 -28.73 23.80 82.55
CA GLU A 6 -29.05 22.73 81.61
C GLU A 6 -28.92 23.28 80.18
N MET A 7 -27.82 22.94 79.51
CA MET A 7 -27.65 23.12 78.08
C MET A 7 -28.64 22.23 77.34
N THR A 8 -29.85 22.73 77.13
CA THR A 8 -30.75 22.23 76.11
C THR A 8 -30.52 23.05 74.85
N PHE A 9 -29.69 22.55 73.93
CA PHE A 9 -29.89 22.66 72.48
C PHE A 9 -28.62 22.21 71.73
N GLY A 10 -28.79 21.25 70.83
CA GLY A 10 -27.76 20.83 69.87
C GLY A 10 -28.21 19.66 68.97
N GLY A 11 -29.26 18.93 69.36
CA GLY A 11 -29.71 17.74 68.62
C GLY A 11 -30.43 18.03 67.30
N LYS A 12 -31.31 19.04 67.24
CA LYS A 12 -32.11 19.31 66.03
C LYS A 12 -31.27 19.82 64.85
N ASN A 13 -30.33 20.73 65.11
CA ASN A 13 -29.45 21.28 64.07
C ASN A 13 -28.45 20.24 63.57
N SER A 14 -27.98 19.36 64.45
CA SER A 14 -27.09 18.25 64.09
C SER A 14 -27.81 17.16 63.30
N PHE A 15 -29.08 16.86 63.63
CA PHE A 15 -29.90 15.90 62.87
C PHE A 15 -30.25 16.41 61.48
N LEU A 16 -30.63 17.69 61.35
CA LEU A 16 -30.85 18.35 60.06
C LEU A 16 -29.57 18.42 59.22
N ALA A 17 -28.41 18.66 59.84
CA ALA A 17 -27.12 18.62 59.16
C ALA A 17 -26.76 17.21 58.68
N ILE A 18 -27.07 16.17 59.46
CA ILE A 18 -26.86 14.77 59.05
C ILE A 18 -27.84 14.38 57.93
N LEU A 19 -29.10 14.80 57.98
CA LEU A 19 -30.08 14.56 56.93
C LEU A 19 -29.72 15.30 55.64
N PHE A 20 -29.18 16.52 55.75
CA PHE A 20 -28.66 17.30 54.63
C PHE A 20 -27.37 16.69 54.06
N LEU A 21 -26.46 16.18 54.91
CA LEU A 21 -25.27 15.44 54.49
C LEU A 21 -25.63 14.12 53.83
N LEU A 22 -26.63 13.39 54.33
CA LEU A 22 -27.16 12.18 53.68
C LEU A 22 -27.89 12.52 52.38
N PHE A 23 -28.58 13.65 52.30
CA PHE A 23 -29.19 14.15 51.05
C PHE A 23 -28.12 14.54 50.03
N ILE A 24 -27.02 15.17 50.45
CA ILE A 24 -25.86 15.46 49.60
C ILE A 24 -25.11 14.18 49.21
N PHE A 25 -25.03 13.19 50.09
CA PHE A 25 -24.44 11.88 49.76
C PHE A 25 -25.33 11.07 48.79
N ASN A 26 -26.64 11.34 48.80
CA ASN A 26 -27.61 10.81 47.84
C ASN A 26 -27.81 11.70 46.59
N LEU A 27 -27.15 12.86 46.49
CA LEU A 27 -26.94 13.52 45.20
C LEU A 27 -26.03 12.58 44.43
N ARG A 28 -26.67 11.65 43.70
CA ARG A 28 -26.02 10.75 42.75
C ARG A 28 -24.97 11.56 42.01
N CYS A 29 -23.71 11.20 42.19
CA CYS A 29 -22.73 11.40 41.15
C CYS A 29 -23.33 10.76 39.91
N ILE A 30 -23.96 11.55 39.05
CA ILE A 30 -24.23 11.15 37.68
C ILE A 30 -22.84 11.15 37.05
N SER A 31 -22.08 10.10 37.31
CA SER A 31 -20.90 9.79 36.53
C SER A 31 -21.44 9.54 35.14
N TYR A 32 -21.19 10.47 34.24
CA TYR A 32 -21.45 10.28 32.82
C TYR A 32 -20.43 9.24 32.34
N ALA A 33 -20.68 7.97 32.63
CA ALA A 33 -19.87 6.88 32.13
C ALA A 33 -20.07 6.88 30.60
N ILE A 34 -18.99 7.15 29.86
CA ILE A 34 -19.03 7.06 28.41
C ILE A 34 -19.29 5.59 28.07
N GLU A 35 -20.52 5.27 27.68
CA GLU A 35 -20.87 3.93 27.24
C GLU A 35 -20.24 3.68 25.85
N ILE A 36 -19.23 2.81 25.84
CA ILE A 36 -18.57 2.32 24.64
C ILE A 36 -19.43 1.20 24.06
N THR A 37 -20.35 1.58 23.18
CA THR A 37 -21.14 0.61 22.41
C THR A 37 -20.30 0.01 21.28
N PRO A 38 -20.58 -1.23 20.85
CA PRO A 38 -19.91 -1.84 19.69
C PRO A 38 -19.91 -0.92 18.46
N LYS A 39 -21.06 -0.34 18.11
CA LYS A 39 -21.18 0.58 16.97
C LYS A 39 -20.28 1.81 17.10
N LYS A 40 -20.19 2.42 18.28
CA LYS A 40 -19.31 3.58 18.53
C LYS A 40 -17.83 3.22 18.38
N GLN A 41 -17.41 2.08 18.94
CA GLN A 41 -16.01 1.64 18.87
C GLN A 41 -15.60 1.30 17.43
N LEU A 42 -16.45 0.57 16.69
CA LEU A 42 -16.17 0.26 15.29
C LEU A 42 -16.12 1.54 14.45
N ARG A 43 -17.04 2.48 14.65
CA ARG A 43 -17.03 3.77 13.95
C ARG A 43 -15.75 4.57 14.22
N TYR A 44 -15.25 4.55 15.45
CA TYR A 44 -13.99 5.22 15.78
C TYR A 44 -12.79 4.57 15.05
N ALA A 45 -12.72 3.24 15.03
CA ALA A 45 -11.68 2.54 14.27
C ALA A 45 -11.71 2.92 12.77
N VAL A 46 -12.89 3.07 12.21
CA VAL A 46 -13.10 3.49 10.81
C VAL A 46 -12.65 4.92 10.56
N GLU A 47 -12.91 5.82 11.50
CA GLU A 47 -12.45 7.20 11.41
C GLU A 47 -10.91 7.27 11.42
N LEU A 48 -10.25 6.45 12.23
CA LEU A 48 -8.80 6.29 12.19
C LEU A 48 -8.30 5.79 10.81
N MET A 49 -9.01 4.84 10.17
CA MET A 49 -8.66 4.42 8.81
C MET A 49 -8.76 5.56 7.80
N ARG A 50 -9.80 6.41 7.91
CA ARG A 50 -9.96 7.60 7.06
C ARG A 50 -8.83 8.60 7.23
N GLN A 51 -8.32 8.72 8.47
CA GLN A 51 -7.14 9.51 8.81
C GLN A 51 -5.82 8.82 8.43
N LYS A 52 -5.86 7.60 7.86
CA LYS A 52 -4.70 6.75 7.54
C LYS A 52 -3.90 6.29 8.75
N GLU A 53 -4.47 6.40 9.94
CA GLU A 53 -3.92 5.91 11.20
C GLU A 53 -4.17 4.41 11.33
N TYR A 54 -3.65 3.62 10.38
CA TYR A 54 -3.95 2.19 10.24
C TYR A 54 -3.50 1.36 11.45
N GLU A 55 -2.38 1.70 12.07
CA GLU A 55 -1.87 1.00 13.26
C GLU A 55 -2.75 1.25 14.50
N LEU A 56 -3.22 2.49 14.68
CA LEU A 56 -4.16 2.83 15.74
C LEU A 56 -5.52 2.17 15.49
N SER A 57 -6.00 2.23 14.24
CA SER A 57 -7.24 1.56 13.84
C SER A 57 -7.17 0.05 14.10
N ALA A 58 -6.08 -0.61 13.71
CA ALA A 58 -5.87 -2.03 13.98
C ALA A 58 -5.95 -2.36 15.48
N SER A 59 -5.38 -1.49 16.32
CA SER A 59 -5.45 -1.65 17.78
C SER A 59 -6.90 -1.55 18.30
N GLU A 60 -7.70 -0.60 17.79
CA GLU A 60 -9.12 -0.49 18.16
C GLU A 60 -9.97 -1.65 17.66
N LEU A 61 -9.67 -2.17 16.46
CA LEU A 61 -10.34 -3.33 15.87
C LEU A 61 -10.04 -4.62 16.65
N LEU A 62 -8.79 -4.82 17.08
CA LEU A 62 -8.42 -5.93 17.95
C LEU A 62 -9.17 -5.87 19.29
N ARG A 63 -9.27 -4.69 19.90
CA ARG A 63 -10.09 -4.50 21.11
C ARG A 63 -11.57 -4.81 20.83
N PHE A 64 -12.11 -4.35 19.71
CA PHE A 64 -13.49 -4.62 19.32
C PHE A 64 -13.74 -6.13 19.20
N ILE A 65 -12.87 -6.85 18.50
CA ILE A 65 -12.96 -8.31 18.32
C ILE A 65 -12.85 -9.03 19.67
N TYR A 66 -12.01 -8.54 20.58
CA TYR A 66 -11.82 -9.14 21.90
C TYR A 66 -13.04 -8.93 22.82
N PHE A 67 -13.49 -7.69 22.99
CA PHE A 67 -14.56 -7.35 23.94
C PHE A 67 -15.97 -7.65 23.42
N PHE A 68 -16.15 -7.74 22.10
CA PHE A 68 -17.44 -7.99 21.47
C PHE A 68 -17.39 -9.23 20.57
N ASN A 69 -16.69 -10.29 20.98
CA ASN A 69 -16.40 -11.49 20.18
C ASN A 69 -17.63 -12.18 19.56
N ASP A 70 -18.80 -12.12 20.19
CA ASP A 70 -20.05 -12.70 19.71
C ASP A 70 -20.93 -11.70 18.91
N HIS A 71 -20.46 -10.46 18.72
CA HIS A 71 -21.25 -9.42 18.07
C HIS A 71 -21.31 -9.63 16.55
N PRO A 72 -22.47 -9.42 15.88
CA PRO A 72 -22.63 -9.59 14.42
C PRO A 72 -21.71 -8.73 13.52
N LEU A 73 -20.95 -7.79 14.10
CA LEU A 73 -20.04 -6.91 13.38
C LEU A 73 -18.58 -7.39 13.44
N VAL A 74 -18.28 -8.44 14.20
CA VAL A 74 -16.94 -9.03 14.27
C VAL A 74 -16.40 -9.44 12.90
N PRO A 75 -17.19 -10.09 12.01
CA PRO A 75 -16.71 -10.40 10.66
C PRO A 75 -16.28 -9.15 9.88
N LYS A 76 -17.02 -8.04 10.02
CA LYS A 76 -16.71 -6.75 9.41
C LYS A 76 -15.45 -6.12 10.03
N ALA A 77 -15.25 -6.27 11.35
CA ALA A 77 -14.04 -5.82 12.04
C ALA A 77 -12.77 -6.57 11.55
N TYR A 78 -12.87 -7.88 11.30
CA TYR A 78 -11.77 -8.65 10.71
C TYR A 78 -11.39 -8.16 9.30
N ILE A 79 -12.37 -7.81 8.46
CA ILE A 79 -12.12 -7.21 7.14
C ILE A 79 -11.35 -5.90 7.29
N PHE A 80 -11.78 -5.00 8.18
CA PHE A 80 -11.06 -3.75 8.41
C PHE A 80 -9.65 -3.97 8.98
N LEU A 81 -9.49 -4.97 9.84
CA LEU A 81 -8.18 -5.30 10.42
C LEU A 81 -7.21 -5.78 9.34
N ALA A 82 -7.67 -6.65 8.44
CA ALA A 82 -6.88 -7.09 7.29
C ALA A 82 -6.49 -5.91 6.40
N ILE A 83 -7.41 -4.98 6.12
CA ILE A 83 -7.12 -3.76 5.35
C ILE A 83 -6.07 -2.89 6.05
N CYS A 84 -6.20 -2.66 7.36
CA CYS A 84 -5.21 -1.90 8.12
C CYS A 84 -3.81 -2.54 8.02
N TYR A 85 -3.71 -3.86 8.15
CA TYR A 85 -2.43 -4.55 8.00
C TYR A 85 -1.88 -4.53 6.58
N ILE A 86 -2.72 -4.60 5.55
CA ILE A 86 -2.29 -4.44 4.15
C ILE A 86 -1.74 -3.03 3.92
N GLU A 87 -2.47 -2.00 4.37
CA GLU A 87 -2.10 -0.61 4.15
C GLU A 87 -0.88 -0.18 4.97
N SER A 88 -0.64 -0.80 6.14
CA SER A 88 0.57 -0.57 6.93
C SER A 88 1.75 -1.49 6.56
N GLY A 89 1.61 -2.30 5.50
CA GLY A 89 2.67 -3.20 5.01
C GLY A 89 2.95 -4.41 5.90
N ARG A 90 2.10 -4.68 6.90
CA ARG A 90 2.19 -5.85 7.78
C ARG A 90 1.53 -7.07 7.14
N TYR A 91 2.04 -7.47 5.98
CA TYR A 91 1.39 -8.46 5.12
C TYR A 91 1.23 -9.84 5.76
N GLN A 92 2.16 -10.28 6.61
CA GLN A 92 2.00 -11.55 7.33
C GLN A 92 0.78 -11.52 8.27
N LYS A 93 0.61 -10.44 9.05
CA LYS A 93 -0.56 -10.28 9.91
C LYS A 93 -1.86 -10.18 9.11
N ALA A 94 -1.82 -9.54 7.95
CA ALA A 94 -2.96 -9.52 7.04
C ALA A 94 -3.35 -10.93 6.61
N LYS A 95 -2.39 -11.75 6.18
CA LYS A 95 -2.63 -13.16 5.80
C LYS A 95 -3.22 -13.98 6.95
N ASP A 96 -2.68 -13.85 8.16
CA ASP A 96 -3.19 -14.57 9.35
C ASP A 96 -4.64 -14.16 9.65
N THR A 97 -4.94 -12.86 9.53
CA THR A 97 -6.30 -12.31 9.70
C THR A 97 -7.25 -12.83 8.63
N LEU A 98 -6.82 -12.85 7.37
CA LEU A 98 -7.61 -13.35 6.25
C LEU A 98 -7.86 -14.87 6.33
N ASN A 99 -6.87 -15.64 6.78
CA ASN A 99 -7.05 -17.07 7.05
C ASN A 99 -8.09 -17.31 8.14
N THR A 100 -8.09 -16.50 9.20
CA THR A 100 -9.14 -16.56 10.23
C THR A 100 -10.53 -16.35 9.63
N ILE A 101 -10.68 -15.42 8.68
CA ILE A 101 -11.95 -15.20 7.98
C ILE A 101 -12.33 -16.40 7.12
N LYS A 102 -11.38 -16.93 6.34
CA LYS A 102 -11.59 -18.08 5.45
C LYS A 102 -11.95 -19.36 6.21
N GLU A 103 -11.50 -19.50 7.45
CA GLU A 103 -11.82 -20.65 8.30
C GLU A 103 -13.18 -20.49 9.00
N ARG A 104 -13.46 -19.30 9.54
CA ARG A 104 -14.65 -19.08 10.39
C ARG A 104 -15.91 -18.65 9.64
N TYR A 105 -15.75 -18.04 8.47
CA TYR A 105 -16.85 -17.40 7.73
C TYR A 105 -16.91 -17.86 6.26
N PHE A 106 -16.48 -19.10 5.99
CA PHE A 106 -16.33 -19.67 4.64
C PHE A 106 -17.62 -19.74 3.81
N ASP A 107 -18.76 -19.83 4.49
CA ASP A 107 -20.10 -19.95 3.91
C ASP A 107 -20.80 -18.59 3.72
N THR A 108 -20.17 -17.50 4.18
CA THR A 108 -20.75 -16.15 4.11
C THR A 108 -20.22 -15.36 2.91
N SER A 109 -20.86 -14.23 2.59
CA SER A 109 -20.35 -13.30 1.56
C SER A 109 -18.93 -12.80 1.87
N ILE A 110 -18.53 -12.78 3.15
CA ILE A 110 -17.25 -12.26 3.62
C ILE A 110 -16.07 -13.12 3.18
N TYR A 111 -16.31 -14.41 2.92
CA TYR A 111 -15.30 -15.31 2.36
C TYR A 111 -14.68 -14.77 1.05
N GLN A 112 -15.53 -14.33 0.12
CA GLN A 112 -15.06 -13.77 -1.16
C GLN A 112 -14.35 -12.43 -0.97
N ASP A 113 -14.73 -11.66 0.05
CA ASP A 113 -14.05 -10.41 0.40
C ASP A 113 -12.64 -10.69 0.93
N ALA A 114 -12.47 -11.73 1.74
CA ALA A 114 -11.16 -12.13 2.24
C ALA A 114 -10.24 -12.63 1.12
N LEU A 115 -10.75 -13.45 0.19
CA LEU A 115 -10.00 -13.86 -0.99
C LEU A 115 -9.58 -12.67 -1.86
N PHE A 116 -10.49 -11.70 -2.05
CA PHE A 116 -10.15 -10.49 -2.80
C PHE A 116 -9.05 -9.69 -2.10
N LEU A 117 -9.15 -9.50 -0.78
CA LEU A 117 -8.13 -8.82 0.02
C LEU A 117 -6.79 -9.57 0.06
N GLU A 118 -6.80 -10.90 0.00
CA GLU A 118 -5.59 -11.70 -0.15
C GLU A 118 -4.92 -11.42 -1.50
N GLY A 119 -5.69 -11.26 -2.57
CA GLY A 119 -5.19 -10.83 -3.88
C GLY A 119 -4.56 -9.44 -3.82
N ILE A 120 -5.20 -8.50 -3.10
CA ILE A 120 -4.65 -7.15 -2.86
C ILE A 120 -3.35 -7.24 -2.04
N CYS A 121 -3.30 -8.09 -1.01
CA CYS A 121 -2.10 -8.31 -0.21
C CYS A 121 -0.93 -8.80 -1.08
N LEU A 122 -1.17 -9.82 -1.93
CA LEU A 122 -0.17 -10.34 -2.87
C LEU A 122 0.29 -9.27 -3.87
N PHE A 123 -0.63 -8.45 -4.36
CA PHE A 123 -0.32 -7.35 -5.26
C PHE A 123 0.59 -6.30 -4.60
N LYS A 124 0.29 -5.90 -3.36
CA LYS A 124 1.11 -4.93 -2.59
C LYS A 124 2.46 -5.49 -2.16
N GLU A 125 2.55 -6.80 -1.90
CA GLU A 125 3.82 -7.51 -1.69
C GLU A 125 4.71 -7.57 -2.96
N GLY A 126 4.16 -7.26 -4.13
CA GLY A 126 4.85 -7.37 -5.41
C GLY A 126 4.76 -8.76 -6.06
N ASN A 127 4.03 -9.71 -5.45
CA ASN A 127 3.73 -11.01 -6.03
C ASN A 127 2.60 -10.91 -7.07
N LEU A 128 2.90 -10.24 -8.19
CA LEU A 128 1.93 -9.98 -9.26
C LEU A 128 1.38 -11.27 -9.90
N ARG A 129 2.19 -12.34 -9.97
CA ARG A 129 1.77 -13.63 -10.51
C ARG A 129 0.73 -14.30 -9.61
N GLY A 130 1.00 -14.34 -8.30
CA GLY A 130 0.05 -14.88 -7.31
C GLY A 130 -1.25 -14.08 -7.29
N ALA A 131 -1.15 -12.75 -7.33
CA ALA A 131 -2.31 -11.87 -7.38
C ALA A 131 -3.16 -12.10 -8.64
N ASP A 132 -2.56 -12.17 -9.84
CA ASP A 132 -3.29 -12.42 -11.09
C ASP A 132 -3.99 -13.78 -11.09
N SER A 133 -3.35 -14.83 -10.54
CA SER A 133 -3.96 -16.15 -10.39
C SER A 133 -5.19 -16.08 -9.50
N LEU A 134 -5.06 -15.50 -8.31
CA LEU A 134 -6.15 -15.44 -7.34
C LEU A 134 -7.34 -14.60 -7.84
N PHE A 135 -7.07 -13.47 -8.49
CA PHE A 135 -8.13 -12.68 -9.10
C PHE A 135 -8.80 -13.40 -10.27
N LYS A 136 -8.06 -14.21 -11.03
CA LYS A 136 -8.65 -15.04 -12.09
C LYS A 136 -9.62 -16.05 -11.50
N ASP A 137 -9.19 -16.78 -10.47
CA ASP A 137 -10.02 -17.77 -9.80
C ASP A 137 -11.29 -17.12 -9.20
N LEU A 138 -11.17 -15.90 -8.66
CA LEU A 138 -12.32 -15.13 -8.16
C LEU A 138 -13.30 -14.71 -9.26
N ILE A 139 -12.82 -14.37 -10.45
CA ILE A 139 -13.69 -14.05 -11.60
C ILE A 139 -14.52 -15.27 -11.99
N ASP A 140 -13.89 -16.45 -11.99
CA ASP A 140 -14.52 -17.70 -12.42
C ASP A 140 -15.49 -18.25 -11.35
N LEU A 141 -15.15 -18.10 -10.06
CA LEU A 141 -15.94 -18.61 -8.93
C LEU A 141 -17.10 -17.69 -8.52
N SER A 142 -16.93 -16.37 -8.59
CA SER A 142 -17.86 -15.43 -7.97
C SER A 142 -19.07 -15.12 -8.86
N LYS A 143 -20.27 -15.28 -8.29
CA LYS A 143 -21.53 -14.76 -8.85
C LYS A 143 -21.81 -13.31 -8.46
N ARG A 144 -20.94 -12.69 -7.64
CA ARG A 144 -21.09 -11.33 -7.16
C ARG A 144 -20.43 -10.34 -8.14
N ASP A 145 -21.22 -9.45 -8.71
CA ASP A 145 -20.74 -8.49 -9.70
C ASP A 145 -19.67 -7.53 -9.16
N ASP A 146 -19.73 -7.17 -7.88
CA ASP A 146 -18.76 -6.28 -7.23
C ASP A 146 -17.38 -6.92 -7.11
N ILE A 147 -17.31 -8.19 -6.70
CA ILE A 147 -16.06 -8.96 -6.61
C ILE A 147 -15.51 -9.26 -8.01
N ARG A 148 -16.37 -9.70 -8.93
CA ARG A 148 -15.95 -10.00 -10.31
C ARG A 148 -15.36 -8.77 -11.00
N SER A 149 -16.03 -7.61 -10.89
CA SER A 149 -15.56 -6.34 -11.47
C SER A 149 -14.27 -5.86 -10.84
N SER A 150 -14.15 -5.95 -9.50
CA SER A 150 -12.94 -5.55 -8.78
C SER A 150 -11.74 -6.43 -9.14
N SER A 151 -11.95 -7.75 -9.30
CA SER A 151 -10.92 -8.68 -9.74
C SER A 151 -10.50 -8.45 -11.20
N LEU A 152 -11.45 -8.21 -12.11
CA LEU A 152 -11.16 -7.81 -13.50
C LEU A 152 -10.31 -6.53 -13.55
N TRP A 153 -10.72 -5.53 -12.77
CA TRP A 153 -10.00 -4.26 -12.63
C TRP A 153 -8.56 -4.47 -12.17
N MET A 154 -8.35 -5.24 -11.10
CA MET A 154 -7.01 -5.55 -10.60
C MET A 154 -6.15 -6.30 -11.63
N ARG A 155 -6.70 -7.30 -12.31
CA ARG A 155 -5.99 -8.03 -13.37
C ARG A 155 -5.64 -7.14 -14.55
N ALA A 156 -6.54 -6.26 -14.98
CA ALA A 156 -6.28 -5.32 -16.07
C ALA A 156 -5.06 -4.44 -15.75
N TRP A 157 -4.97 -3.93 -14.53
CA TRP A 157 -3.81 -3.18 -14.05
C TRP A 157 -2.53 -4.01 -13.98
N ILE A 158 -2.60 -5.28 -13.53
CA ILE A 158 -1.45 -6.19 -13.56
C ILE A 158 -0.96 -6.39 -14.99
N LYS A 159 -1.87 -6.66 -15.95
CA LYS A 159 -1.50 -6.83 -17.37
C LYS A 159 -0.95 -5.55 -18.00
N ALA A 160 -1.45 -4.39 -17.60
CA ALA A 160 -0.92 -3.10 -18.04
C ALA A 160 0.52 -2.87 -17.52
N ARG A 161 0.82 -3.25 -16.26
CA ARG A 161 2.18 -3.22 -15.69
C ARG A 161 3.13 -4.20 -16.40
N GLU A 162 2.61 -5.33 -16.86
CA GLU A 162 3.37 -6.29 -17.68
C GLU A 162 3.52 -5.87 -19.16
N ALA A 163 3.08 -4.66 -19.53
CA ALA A 163 3.03 -4.17 -20.91
C ALA A 163 2.21 -5.07 -21.87
N GLN A 164 1.31 -5.89 -21.35
CA GLN A 164 0.36 -6.71 -22.11
C GLN A 164 -0.89 -5.89 -22.41
N TRP A 165 -0.70 -4.82 -23.20
CA TRP A 165 -1.69 -3.76 -23.46
C TRP A 165 -3.03 -4.28 -23.99
N ASP A 166 -2.99 -5.22 -24.93
CA ASP A 166 -4.20 -5.84 -25.50
C ASP A 166 -5.02 -6.60 -24.45
N LYS A 167 -4.34 -7.39 -23.62
CA LYS A 167 -5.00 -8.15 -22.56
C LYS A 167 -5.57 -7.21 -21.50
N ALA A 168 -4.85 -6.15 -21.13
CA ALA A 168 -5.34 -5.12 -20.22
C ALA A 168 -6.60 -4.43 -20.76
N SER A 169 -6.57 -4.02 -22.03
CA SER A 169 -7.72 -3.42 -22.72
C SER A 169 -8.94 -4.35 -22.70
N ASN A 170 -8.77 -5.62 -23.06
CA ASN A 170 -9.86 -6.60 -23.06
C ASN A 170 -10.44 -6.81 -21.66
N LEU A 171 -9.59 -6.94 -20.64
CA LEU A 171 -10.05 -7.09 -19.25
C LEU A 171 -10.83 -5.86 -18.76
N PHE A 172 -10.43 -4.64 -19.15
CA PHE A 172 -11.22 -3.44 -18.87
C PHE A 172 -12.59 -3.46 -19.59
N LYS A 173 -12.67 -3.95 -20.83
CA LYS A 173 -13.94 -4.08 -21.59
C LYS A 173 -14.89 -5.12 -21.00
N GLU A 174 -14.36 -6.12 -20.30
CA GLU A 174 -15.16 -7.16 -19.65
C GLU A 174 -15.87 -6.67 -18.38
N ILE A 175 -15.47 -5.52 -17.81
CA ILE A 175 -16.11 -4.94 -16.64
C ILE A 175 -17.50 -4.42 -17.02
N LYS A 176 -18.54 -4.99 -16.41
CA LYS A 176 -19.97 -4.69 -16.66
C LYS A 176 -20.71 -4.38 -15.36
N GLY A 177 -21.94 -3.87 -15.45
CA GLY A 177 -22.86 -3.70 -14.32
C GLY A 177 -23.32 -2.25 -14.10
N ASN A 178 -23.64 -1.88 -12.86
CA ASN A 178 -23.77 -0.49 -12.43
C ASN A 178 -22.88 -0.29 -11.20
N ASN A 179 -21.57 -0.17 -11.45
CA ASN A 179 -20.57 -0.02 -10.40
C ASN A 179 -19.62 1.13 -10.72
N LEU A 180 -18.89 1.59 -9.70
CA LEU A 180 -18.00 2.75 -9.75
C LEU A 180 -16.86 2.62 -10.79
N PHE A 181 -16.56 1.41 -11.28
CA PHE A 181 -15.46 1.19 -12.21
C PHE A 181 -15.85 1.38 -13.67
N ILE A 182 -17.13 1.36 -14.02
CA ILE A 182 -17.56 1.18 -15.43
C ILE A 182 -17.14 2.35 -16.31
N SER A 183 -17.45 3.58 -15.90
CA SER A 183 -17.08 4.77 -16.66
C SER A 183 -15.57 4.86 -16.87
N SER A 184 -14.79 4.58 -15.81
CA SER A 184 -13.33 4.56 -15.86
C SER A 184 -12.80 3.41 -16.72
N SER A 185 -13.39 2.22 -16.61
CA SER A 185 -12.94 1.03 -17.33
C SER A 185 -13.12 1.15 -18.84
N LEU A 186 -14.24 1.74 -19.29
CA LEU A 186 -14.48 1.94 -20.72
C LEU A 186 -13.45 2.92 -21.31
N LEU A 187 -13.24 4.06 -20.65
CA LEU A 187 -12.21 5.02 -21.04
C LEU A 187 -10.82 4.40 -21.05
N LEU A 188 -10.46 3.67 -19.99
CA LEU A 188 -9.15 3.04 -19.86
C LEU A 188 -8.94 1.94 -20.90
N SER A 189 -9.98 1.24 -21.30
CA SER A 189 -9.86 0.16 -22.28
C SER A 189 -9.26 0.63 -23.60
N ASP A 190 -9.56 1.86 -24.02
CA ASP A 190 -8.99 2.44 -25.23
C ASP A 190 -7.70 3.19 -24.92
N LYS A 191 -7.66 3.96 -23.84
CA LYS A 191 -6.47 4.76 -23.46
C LYS A 191 -5.24 3.91 -23.19
N ILE A 192 -5.40 2.73 -22.60
CA ILE A 192 -4.26 1.86 -22.27
C ILE A 192 -3.53 1.35 -23.53
N LEU A 193 -4.18 1.34 -24.70
CA LEU A 193 -3.58 0.91 -25.96
C LEU A 193 -2.55 1.91 -26.50
N GLU A 194 -2.61 3.18 -26.11
CA GLU A 194 -1.57 4.18 -26.40
C GLU A 194 -0.20 3.74 -25.82
N GLY A 195 -0.21 2.84 -24.82
CA GLY A 195 0.96 2.18 -24.25
C GLY A 195 1.83 1.43 -25.28
N LYS A 196 1.24 0.98 -26.40
CA LYS A 196 1.95 0.27 -27.48
C LYS A 196 2.95 1.17 -28.22
N SER A 197 2.63 2.46 -28.33
CA SER A 197 3.44 3.46 -29.03
C SER A 197 4.43 4.20 -28.11
N LEU A 198 4.58 3.78 -26.86
CA LEU A 198 5.51 4.42 -25.94
C LEU A 198 6.95 4.36 -26.47
N PRO A 199 7.71 5.47 -26.36
CA PRO A 199 9.10 5.49 -26.77
C PRO A 199 9.90 4.49 -25.93
N LYS A 200 10.74 3.69 -26.61
CA LYS A 200 11.62 2.71 -25.98
C LYS A 200 13.06 2.87 -26.45
N LYS A 201 13.99 2.63 -25.54
CA LYS A 201 15.42 2.53 -25.77
C LYS A 201 15.80 1.06 -25.78
N ASP A 202 16.57 0.62 -26.76
CA ASP A 202 17.03 -0.76 -26.83
C ASP A 202 18.23 -0.96 -25.88
N PRO A 203 18.13 -1.84 -24.86
CA PRO A 203 19.24 -2.13 -23.96
C PRO A 203 20.47 -2.70 -24.67
N LYS A 204 20.30 -3.45 -25.76
CA LYS A 204 21.41 -4.00 -26.54
C LYS A 204 22.17 -2.91 -27.27
N VAL A 205 21.46 -1.96 -27.88
CA VAL A 205 22.07 -0.79 -28.53
C VAL A 205 22.83 0.04 -27.50
N SER A 206 22.24 0.29 -26.32
CA SER A 206 22.92 0.98 -25.22
C SER A 206 24.22 0.27 -24.81
N GLY A 207 24.17 -1.07 -24.65
CA GLY A 207 25.34 -1.88 -24.32
C GLY A 207 26.42 -1.84 -25.39
N LEU A 208 26.06 -1.98 -26.67
CA LEU A 208 27.00 -1.94 -27.79
C LEU A 208 27.69 -0.56 -27.89
N LEU A 209 26.93 0.52 -27.73
CA LEU A 209 27.49 1.86 -27.70
C LEU A 209 28.50 2.02 -26.56
N ALA A 210 28.16 1.56 -25.35
CA ALA A 210 29.05 1.61 -24.19
C ALA A 210 30.28 0.69 -24.32
N LEU A 211 30.18 -0.41 -25.07
CA LEU A 211 31.29 -1.31 -25.39
C LEU A 211 32.28 -0.71 -26.39
N LEU A 212 31.82 0.16 -27.29
CA LEU A 212 32.70 0.83 -28.24
C LEU A 212 33.42 2.00 -27.59
N ILE A 213 32.65 2.83 -26.86
CA ILE A 213 33.18 4.02 -26.20
C ILE A 213 32.48 4.15 -24.83
N PRO A 214 33.25 4.15 -23.72
CA PRO A 214 32.68 4.34 -22.39
C PRO A 214 31.79 5.57 -22.29
N GLY A 215 30.59 5.40 -21.75
CA GLY A 215 29.60 6.46 -21.59
C GLY A 215 28.64 6.69 -22.77
N LEU A 216 28.89 6.18 -23.99
CA LEU A 216 27.96 6.42 -25.11
C LEU A 216 26.58 5.79 -24.89
N GLY A 217 26.51 4.61 -24.27
CA GLY A 217 25.22 4.00 -23.92
C GLY A 217 24.41 4.86 -22.94
N HIS A 218 25.08 5.54 -22.00
CA HIS A 218 24.44 6.48 -21.09
C HIS A 218 23.96 7.74 -21.81
N LEU A 219 24.73 8.28 -22.77
CA LEU A 219 24.27 9.38 -23.63
C LEU A 219 23.04 9.00 -24.45
N TYR A 220 23.02 7.80 -25.04
CA TYR A 220 21.86 7.28 -25.77
C TYR A 220 20.59 7.25 -24.90
N CYS A 221 20.76 6.99 -23.61
CA CYS A 221 19.69 7.00 -22.61
C CYS A 221 19.45 8.38 -21.95
N ASN A 222 20.00 9.46 -22.52
CA ASN A 222 19.88 10.85 -22.03
C ASN A 222 20.43 11.05 -20.60
N ARG A 223 21.56 10.41 -20.26
CA ARG A 223 22.27 10.57 -18.98
C ARG A 223 23.69 11.11 -19.18
N PRO A 224 23.84 12.40 -19.47
CA PRO A 224 25.15 13.00 -19.78
C PRO A 224 26.13 12.97 -18.59
N LYS A 225 25.63 13.09 -17.35
CA LYS A 225 26.48 13.02 -16.15
C LYS A 225 27.14 11.64 -16.00
N ASP A 226 26.34 10.58 -16.14
CA ASP A 226 26.85 9.21 -16.13
C ASP A 226 27.82 8.96 -17.28
N ALA A 227 27.51 9.46 -18.47
CA ALA A 227 28.36 9.30 -19.63
C ALA A 227 29.74 9.94 -19.45
N LEU A 228 29.76 11.18 -18.95
CA LEU A 228 31.00 11.92 -18.67
C LEU A 228 31.83 11.17 -17.62
N LEU A 229 31.20 10.71 -16.55
CA LEU A 229 31.90 9.94 -15.52
C LEU A 229 32.51 8.65 -16.08
N SER A 230 31.74 7.90 -16.87
CA SER A 230 32.23 6.69 -17.52
C SER A 230 33.41 6.99 -18.45
N PHE A 231 33.29 7.99 -19.32
CA PHE A 231 34.35 8.36 -20.25
C PHE A 231 35.63 8.75 -19.53
N THR A 232 35.53 9.63 -18.53
CA THR A 232 36.69 10.14 -17.77
C THR A 232 37.37 9.05 -16.98
N LEU A 233 36.61 8.20 -16.26
CA LEU A 233 37.21 7.16 -15.43
C LEU A 233 37.90 6.08 -16.27
N ASN A 234 37.22 5.53 -17.28
CA ASN A 234 37.83 4.52 -18.15
C ASN A 234 39.04 5.12 -18.89
N GLY A 235 38.94 6.36 -19.38
CA GLY A 235 40.06 7.06 -20.00
C GLY A 235 41.26 7.22 -19.05
N ALA A 236 41.02 7.59 -17.79
CA ALA A 236 42.07 7.72 -16.79
C ALA A 236 42.75 6.39 -16.46
N PHE A 237 41.99 5.31 -16.28
CA PHE A 237 42.54 3.98 -15.98
C PHE A 237 43.27 3.37 -17.18
N ILE A 238 42.76 3.54 -18.40
CA ILE A 238 43.47 3.14 -19.63
C ILE A 238 44.77 3.94 -19.75
N GLY A 239 44.74 5.25 -19.53
CA GLY A 239 45.93 6.10 -19.54
C GLY A 239 46.97 5.67 -18.50
N ALA A 240 46.54 5.45 -17.25
CA ALA A 240 47.41 4.97 -16.17
C ALA A 240 48.01 3.59 -16.47
N THR A 241 47.22 2.70 -17.10
CA THR A 241 47.70 1.38 -17.54
C THR A 241 48.80 1.53 -18.59
N ILE A 242 48.59 2.35 -19.62
CA ILE A 242 49.56 2.58 -20.69
C ILE A 242 50.86 3.19 -20.12
N GLU A 243 50.74 4.18 -19.23
CA GLU A 243 51.90 4.82 -18.62
C GLU A 243 52.69 3.87 -17.73
N ALA A 244 52.02 3.07 -16.90
CA ALA A 244 52.69 2.09 -16.04
C ALA A 244 53.53 1.08 -16.83
N PHE A 245 53.04 0.59 -17.97
CA PHE A 245 53.83 -0.30 -18.84
C PHE A 245 54.96 0.44 -19.57
N ARG A 246 54.76 1.70 -19.98
CA ARG A 246 55.81 2.51 -20.61
C ARG A 246 56.99 2.78 -19.67
N ASP A 247 56.70 2.99 -18.39
CA ASP A 247 57.70 3.20 -17.34
C ASP A 247 58.35 1.89 -16.86
N GLY A 248 57.99 0.74 -17.44
CA GLY A 248 58.53 -0.57 -17.07
C GLY A 248 57.99 -1.12 -15.75
N ASN A 249 56.88 -0.57 -15.23
CA ASN A 249 56.23 -1.04 -14.01
C ASN A 249 55.10 -2.03 -14.33
N ASP A 250 55.49 -3.23 -14.74
CA ASP A 250 54.58 -4.30 -15.17
C ASP A 250 53.58 -4.71 -14.08
N PHE A 251 53.99 -4.65 -12.81
CA PHE A 251 53.11 -4.99 -11.69
C PHE A 251 51.95 -3.98 -11.56
N LEU A 252 52.25 -2.68 -11.58
CA LEU A 252 51.20 -1.66 -11.58
C LEU A 252 50.34 -1.70 -12.85
N GLY A 253 50.96 -1.93 -14.02
CA GLY A 253 50.25 -2.09 -15.28
C GLY A 253 49.26 -3.26 -15.24
N GLY A 254 49.66 -4.38 -14.65
CA GLY A 254 48.80 -5.54 -14.42
C GLY A 254 47.63 -5.26 -13.48
N ILE A 255 47.88 -4.55 -12.38
CA ILE A 255 46.81 -4.12 -11.44
C ILE A 255 45.80 -3.21 -12.14
N PHE A 256 46.26 -2.16 -12.84
CA PHE A 256 45.35 -1.24 -13.52
C PHE A 256 44.58 -1.93 -14.65
N SER A 257 45.23 -2.82 -15.41
CA SER A 257 44.54 -3.61 -16.44
C SER A 257 43.41 -4.46 -15.86
N PHE A 258 43.68 -5.17 -14.76
CA PHE A 258 42.67 -6.01 -14.11
C PHE A 258 41.50 -5.18 -13.57
N LEU A 259 41.78 -4.05 -12.91
CA LEU A 259 40.75 -3.16 -12.40
C LEU A 259 39.92 -2.54 -13.54
N GLU A 260 40.58 -2.10 -14.61
CA GLU A 260 39.92 -1.49 -15.77
C GLU A 260 39.00 -2.47 -16.47
N LEU A 261 39.40 -3.75 -16.62
CA LEU A 261 38.50 -4.78 -17.17
C LEU A 261 37.20 -4.89 -16.36
N GLY A 262 37.30 -4.87 -15.03
CA GLY A 262 36.12 -4.88 -14.15
C GLY A 262 35.28 -3.60 -14.29
N TRP A 263 35.94 -2.44 -14.33
CA TRP A 263 35.29 -1.14 -14.44
C TRP A 263 34.56 -0.97 -15.78
N TYR A 264 35.21 -1.39 -16.87
CA TYR A 264 34.69 -1.36 -18.23
C TYR A 264 33.45 -2.25 -18.37
N ALA A 265 33.50 -3.49 -17.84
CA ALA A 265 32.36 -4.39 -17.80
C ALA A 265 31.19 -3.78 -16.98
N GLY A 266 31.51 -3.17 -15.83
CA GLY A 266 30.55 -2.45 -15.00
C GLY A 266 29.88 -1.27 -15.74
N ASN A 267 30.63 -0.52 -16.55
CA ASN A 267 30.10 0.55 -17.39
C ASN A 267 29.09 0.02 -18.43
N ILE A 268 29.39 -1.08 -19.11
CA ILE A 268 28.48 -1.70 -20.08
C ILE A 268 27.18 -2.15 -19.38
N TYR A 269 27.31 -2.85 -18.25
CA TYR A 269 26.14 -3.28 -17.46
C TYR A 269 25.30 -2.08 -16.99
N SER A 270 25.94 -1.01 -16.54
CA SER A 270 25.30 0.24 -16.14
C SER A 270 24.52 0.88 -17.31
N ALA A 271 25.11 0.90 -18.51
CA ALA A 271 24.47 1.44 -19.71
C ALA A 271 23.24 0.63 -20.14
N VAL A 272 23.31 -0.70 -20.12
CA VAL A 272 22.17 -1.60 -20.40
C VAL A 272 21.03 -1.33 -19.40
N ASN A 273 21.36 -1.26 -18.11
CA ASN A 273 20.37 -0.97 -17.07
C ASN A 273 19.74 0.42 -17.21
N CYS A 274 20.48 1.40 -17.71
CA CYS A 274 19.95 2.72 -17.97
C CYS A 274 18.78 2.68 -18.99
N ALA A 275 18.91 1.88 -20.06
CA ALA A 275 17.84 1.72 -21.04
C ALA A 275 16.61 1.04 -20.43
N HIS A 276 16.81 -0.01 -19.62
CA HIS A 276 15.71 -0.65 -18.89
C HIS A 276 15.00 0.32 -17.92
N LYS A 277 15.75 1.13 -17.17
CA LYS A 277 15.20 2.13 -16.26
C LYS A 277 14.43 3.22 -17.02
N TYR A 278 14.95 3.69 -18.16
CA TYR A 278 14.25 4.64 -19.01
C TYR A 278 12.90 4.08 -19.48
N ASN A 279 12.89 2.87 -20.04
CA ASN A 279 11.67 2.23 -20.55
C ASN A 279 10.63 2.01 -19.44
N ARG A 280 11.08 1.52 -18.28
CA ARG A 280 10.20 1.30 -17.12
C ARG A 280 9.60 2.61 -16.65
N LYS A 281 10.41 3.68 -16.53
CA LYS A 281 9.94 5.00 -16.12
C LYS A 281 8.89 5.56 -17.07
N ILE A 282 9.13 5.51 -18.39
CA ILE A 282 8.14 5.96 -19.39
C ILE A 282 6.82 5.19 -19.25
N GLN A 283 6.88 3.88 -19.01
CA GLN A 283 5.70 3.05 -18.79
C GLN A 283 4.98 3.40 -17.48
N GLU A 284 5.71 3.54 -16.38
CA GLU A 284 5.17 3.93 -15.07
C GLU A 284 4.55 5.33 -15.11
N ASP A 285 5.20 6.31 -15.74
CA ASP A 285 4.68 7.67 -15.93
C ASP A 285 3.43 7.68 -16.83
N PHE A 286 3.36 6.77 -17.81
CA PHE A 286 2.15 6.58 -18.62
C PHE A 286 1.00 5.99 -17.80
N LEU A 287 1.25 4.88 -17.08
CA LEU A 287 0.25 4.25 -16.24
C LEU A 287 -0.20 5.16 -15.09
N GLY A 288 0.71 5.94 -14.50
CA GLY A 288 0.46 6.87 -13.39
C GLY A 288 -0.51 7.99 -13.74
N ARG A 289 -0.59 8.40 -15.01
CA ARG A 289 -1.61 9.36 -15.48
C ARG A 289 -3.04 8.85 -15.33
N PHE A 290 -3.19 7.53 -15.27
CA PHE A 290 -4.47 6.83 -15.20
C PHE A 290 -4.69 6.18 -13.82
N TYR A 291 -3.60 5.73 -13.20
CA TYR A 291 -3.58 5.06 -11.91
C TYR A 291 -3.65 6.13 -10.80
N MET A 292 -4.88 6.49 -10.43
CA MET A 292 -5.20 7.48 -9.38
C MET A 292 -4.92 6.95 -7.95
N GLY A 293 -3.71 6.47 -7.72
CA GLY A 293 -3.24 6.03 -6.41
C GLY A 293 -2.70 7.16 -5.53
N ASP A 294 -2.11 8.23 -6.11
CA ASP A 294 -1.26 9.14 -5.33
C ASP A 294 -1.44 10.66 -5.45
N GLU A 295 -2.30 11.21 -6.31
CA GLU A 295 -2.52 12.68 -6.31
C GLU A 295 -3.43 13.22 -5.18
N PRO A 296 -3.16 14.46 -4.66
CA PRO A 296 -3.86 15.08 -3.53
C PRO A 296 -5.16 15.85 -3.88
N HIS A 297 -5.53 16.00 -5.16
CA HIS A 297 -6.65 16.85 -5.58
C HIS A 297 -7.96 16.11 -5.91
N VAL A 298 -7.99 14.78 -5.82
CA VAL A 298 -9.24 13.99 -5.86
C VAL A 298 -9.36 13.22 -4.54
N LYS A 299 -9.70 13.95 -3.47
CA LYS A 299 -9.69 13.49 -2.08
C LYS A 299 -10.67 12.36 -1.76
N ASP A 300 -11.64 12.08 -2.63
CA ASP A 300 -12.76 11.20 -2.26
C ASP A 300 -12.65 9.75 -2.78
N ASN A 301 -11.68 9.45 -3.67
CA ASN A 301 -11.62 8.13 -4.34
C ASN A 301 -10.49 7.19 -3.87
N LYS A 302 -9.55 7.63 -3.02
CA LYS A 302 -8.52 6.70 -2.48
C LYS A 302 -9.09 5.63 -1.53
N ILE A 303 -10.36 5.77 -1.17
CA ILE A 303 -11.14 4.84 -0.35
C ILE A 303 -12.17 4.08 -1.22
N MET A 304 -11.96 3.91 -2.53
CA MET A 304 -12.92 3.26 -3.43
C MET A 304 -13.37 1.85 -2.98
N PHE A 305 -12.49 1.10 -2.30
CA PHE A 305 -12.81 -0.24 -1.76
C PHE A 305 -13.59 -0.21 -0.45
N LEU A 306 -13.50 0.88 0.32
CA LEU A 306 -14.26 1.01 1.55
C LEU A 306 -15.54 1.85 1.38
N SER A 307 -15.60 2.77 0.39
CA SER A 307 -16.74 3.67 0.17
C SER A 307 -18.07 2.94 -0.02
N ILE A 308 -18.04 1.75 -0.64
CA ILE A 308 -19.22 0.91 -0.92
C ILE A 308 -19.81 0.25 0.35
N ARG A 309 -19.11 0.25 1.50
CA ARG A 309 -19.51 -0.56 2.69
C ARG A 309 -19.71 0.24 3.99
N TRP A 310 -19.78 1.56 3.91
CA TRP A 310 -19.86 2.45 5.09
C TRP A 310 -21.27 2.83 5.52
N GLU A 311 -22.31 2.44 4.79
CA GLU A 311 -23.68 2.66 5.26
C GLU A 311 -23.97 1.68 6.42
N PHE A 312 -24.23 2.25 7.59
CA PHE A 312 -24.60 1.55 8.83
C PHE A 312 -26.10 1.72 9.09
#